data_AF-A0A9K3ISY8-F1
#
_entry.id   AF-A0A9K3ISY8-F1
#
_cell.length_a   1.000
_cell.length_b   1.000
_cell.length_c   1.000
_cell.angle_alpha   90.00
_cell.angle_beta   90.00
_cell.angle_gamma   90.00
#
_symmetry.space_group_name_H-M   'P 1'
#
loop_
_entity.id
_entity.type
_entity.pdbx_description
1 polymer ?
#
loop_
_entity_poly.entity_id
_entity_poly.type
_entity_poly.pdbx_seq_one_letter_code
_entity_poly.pdbx_strand_id
1 'polypeptide(L)' 'MPAPLTTFVEVIGVADSAQSIHAEMVTNFGDTFDTSNFNQLCQLANGDFRHLFI' A
#
# COMPACT_ATOMS: atom_id res chain seq x y z
N MET A 1 -16.40 16.53 -6.64
CA MET A 1 -14.95 16.62 -6.93
C MET A 1 -14.26 15.56 -6.10
N PRO A 2 -13.19 14.90 -6.59
CA PRO A 2 -12.45 13.95 -5.77
C PRO A 2 -11.91 14.68 -4.53
N ALA A 3 -11.91 14.01 -3.37
CA ALA A 3 -11.31 14.55 -2.16
C ALA A 3 -9.80 14.78 -2.41
N PRO A 4 -9.19 15.80 -1.78
CA PRO A 4 -7.75 15.99 -1.88
C PRO A 4 -7.01 14.76 -1.33
N LEU A 5 -5.86 14.44 -1.93
CA LEU A 5 -5.00 13.37 -1.44
C LEU A 5 -4.37 13.77 -0.10
N THR A 6 -4.19 12.79 0.78
CA THR A 6 -3.41 12.92 2.01
C THR A 6 -1.95 12.57 1.78
N THR A 7 -1.08 12.78 2.78
CA THR A 7 0.35 12.45 2.70
C THR A 7 0.58 10.97 2.38
N PHE A 8 -0.23 10.09 2.98
CA PHE A 8 -0.21 8.66 2.70
C PHE A 8 -1.51 8.20 2.05
N VAL A 9 -1.38 7.37 1.02
CA VAL A 9 -2.50 6.80 0.27
C VAL A 9 -2.24 5.33 0.01
N GLU A 10 -3.31 4.54 0.01
CA GLU A 10 -3.32 3.18 -0.50
C GLU A 10 -3.71 3.21 -1.97
N VAL A 11 -2.92 2.56 -2.81
CA VAL A 11 -3.17 2.42 -4.25
C VAL A 11 -3.29 0.95 -4.57
N ILE A 12 -4.44 0.56 -5.10
CA ILE A 12 -4.70 -0.80 -5.61
C ILE A 12 -4.74 -0.72 -7.13
N GLY A 13 -3.98 -1.57 -7.80
CA GLY A 13 -3.88 -1.58 -9.26
C GLY A 13 -2.80 -2.52 -9.79
N VAL A 14 -2.53 -2.41 -11.09
CA VAL A 14 -1.57 -3.27 -11.80
C VAL A 14 -0.24 -2.53 -11.99
N ALA A 15 0.88 -3.15 -11.61
CA ALA A 15 2.20 -2.61 -11.92
C ALA A 15 2.47 -2.72 -13.43
N ASP A 16 2.57 -1.59 -14.12
CA ASP A 16 2.88 -1.54 -15.56
C ASP A 16 4.40 -1.61 -15.84
N SER A 17 5.20 -1.33 -14.81
CA SER A 17 6.65 -1.27 -14.83
C SER A 17 7.20 -1.33 -13.41
N ALA A 18 8.53 -1.27 -13.25
CA ALA A 18 9.18 -1.32 -11.95
C ALA A 18 8.88 -0.10 -11.04
N GLN A 19 8.37 1.01 -11.60
CA GLN A 19 8.17 2.28 -10.88
C GLN A 19 6.82 2.93 -11.16
N SER A 20 5.89 2.23 -11.82
CA SER A 20 4.56 2.76 -12.10
C SER A 20 3.48 1.70 -11.91
N ILE A 21 2.32 2.19 -11.45
CA ILE A 21 1.12 1.42 -11.15
C ILE A 21 -0.04 2.09 -11.88
N HIS A 22 -0.76 1.31 -12.69
CA HIS A 22 -2.06 1.71 -13.20
C HIS A 22 -3.10 1.57 -12.09
N ALA A 23 -3.43 2.69 -11.46
CA ALA A 23 -4.33 2.73 -10.30
C ALA A 23 -5.78 2.45 -10.70
N GLU A 24 -6.41 1.49 -10.02
CA GLU A 24 -7.84 1.16 -10.14
C GLU A 24 -8.63 1.76 -8.98
N MET A 25 -8.04 1.78 -7.78
CA MET A 25 -8.63 2.37 -6.58
C MET A 25 -7.56 3.11 -5.76
N VAL A 26 -7.96 4.24 -5.17
CA VAL A 26 -7.12 5.05 -4.29
C VAL A 26 -7.89 5.41 -3.03
N THR A 27 -7.31 5.12 -1.87
CA THR A 27 -7.89 5.41 -0.54
C THR A 27 -6.92 6.29 0.25
N ASN A 28 -7.42 7.36 0.86
CA ASN A 28 -6.61 8.23 1.74
C ASN A 28 -6.37 7.52 3.09
N PHE A 29 -5.10 7.36 3.48
CA PHE A 29 -4.68 6.82 4.79
C PHE A 29 -4.37 7.91 5.81
N GLY A 30 -4.43 9.18 5.42
CA GLY A 30 -4.14 10.31 6.29
C GLY A 30 -2.66 10.69 6.30
N ASP A 31 -2.29 11.47 7.31
CA ASP A 31 -0.97 12.12 7.39
C ASP A 31 -0.06 11.54 8.47
N THR A 32 -0.56 10.60 9.27
CA THR A 32 0.16 10.02 10.41
C THR A 32 0.29 8.50 10.30
N PHE A 33 0.19 7.94 9.10
CA PHE A 33 0.33 6.51 8.86
C PHE A 33 1.77 6.05 9.09
N ASP A 34 1.95 5.00 9.89
CA ASP A 34 3.28 4.45 10.20
C ASP A 34 3.73 3.47 9.12
N THR A 35 4.42 4.02 8.11
CA THR A 35 4.95 3.25 6.98
C THR A 35 6.02 2.24 7.39
N SER A 36 6.73 2.48 8.48
CA SER A 36 7.82 1.59 8.93
C SER A 36 7.25 0.31 9.52
N ASN A 37 6.28 0.44 10.43
CA ASN A 37 5.59 -0.71 11.01
C ASN A 37 4.80 -1.49 9.94
N PHE A 38 4.14 -0.78 9.01
CA PHE A 38 3.42 -1.45 7.91
C PHE A 38 4.37 -2.21 6.97
N ASN A 39 5.51 -1.64 6.60
CA ASN A 39 6.49 -2.34 5.76
C ASN A 39 7.07 -3.58 6.48
N GLN A 40 7.33 -3.52 7.78
CA GLN A 40 7.74 -4.69 8.57
C GLN A 40 6.68 -5.79 8.53
N LEU A 41 5.40 -5.42 8.67
CA LEU A 41 4.30 -6.37 8.53
C LEU A 41 4.28 -7.01 7.13
N CYS A 42 4.45 -6.23 6.05
CA CYS A 42 4.54 -6.76 4.69
C CYS A 42 5.71 -7.73 4.52
N GLN A 43 6.86 -7.45 5.12
CA GLN A 43 8.03 -8.34 5.08
C GLN A 43 7.77 -9.65 5.82
N LEU A 44 7.17 -9.59 7.02
CA LEU A 44 6.78 -10.76 7.79
C LEU A 44 5.74 -11.62 7.05
N ALA A 45 4.73 -10.98 6.46
CA ALA A 45 3.67 -11.63 5.71
C ALA A 45 4.17 -12.28 4.42
N ASN A 46 5.15 -11.68 3.74
CA ASN A 46 5.73 -12.27 2.51
C ASN A 46 6.88 -13.25 2.79
N GLY A 47 7.44 -13.23 4.01
CA GLY A 47 8.52 -14.08 4.46
C GLY A 47 8.03 -15.21 5.36
N ASP A 48 8.42 -15.17 6.63
CA ASP A 48 8.26 -16.26 7.61
C ASP A 48 6.81 -16.71 7.80
N PHE A 49 5.87 -15.77 7.69
CA PHE A 49 4.45 -16.02 7.91
C PHE A 49 3.65 -16.16 6.62
N ARG A 50 4.29 -16.30 5.45
CA ARG A 50 3.58 -16.42 4.16
C ARG A 50 2.51 -17.50 4.13
N HIS A 51 2.66 -18.58 4.89
CA HIS A 51 1.67 -19.64 5.00
C HIS A 51 0.37 -19.22 5.74
N LEU A 52 0.38 -18.10 6.46
CA LEU A 52 -0.78 -17.54 7.17
C LEU A 52 -1.55 -16.51 6.34
N PHE A 53 -0.94 -16.00 5.27
CA PHE A 53 -1.53 -14.98 4.39
C PHE A 53 -1.82 -15.62 3.04
N ILE A 54 -3.11 -15.78 2.71
CA ILE A 54 -3.64 -16.47 1.52
C ILE A 54 -3.88 -15.48 0.39
#